data_AF-A0A6D2G604-F1
#
_entry.id   AF-A0A6D2G604-F1
#
_cell.length_a   1.000
_cell.length_b   1.000
_cell.length_c   1.000
_cell.angle_alpha   90.00
_cell.angle_beta   90.00
_cell.angle_gamma   90.00
#
_symmetry.space_group_name_H-M   'P 1'
#
loop_
_entity.id
_entity.type
_entity.pdbx_description
1 polymer ?
#
loop_
_entity_poly.entity_id
_entity_poly.type
_entity_poly.pdbx_seq_one_letter_code
_entity_poly.pdbx_strand_id
1 'polypeptide(L)'
;MALWMPVTTGHHGRPPEAIQELDHFRQQDKDAARDFLLRIKALFPLITLPEAWDEDEGIAQFQQLSWFISAAVVLADWTGSASRYFPRTAEKMPVDTYWQQALAKAQTAITLFPSATNVSAFTGIETLFPFIQHPTPLQQKALELDINVDGAQLFILEDVTGAGKTEAALILAHRLMAAGKAQGLYFGLPTMATANAMFERMANAWLALYQPDSRPSLILAHSARRLMDRFQSVNLVGHSFWYGRTR
;
A
#
# COMPACT_ATOMS: atom_id res chain seq x y z
N MET A 1 21.15 17.55 -4.93
CA MET A 1 20.79 17.02 -3.57
C MET A 1 19.51 17.62 -2.99
N ALA A 2 19.00 18.75 -3.51
CA ALA A 2 17.92 19.53 -2.90
C ALA A 2 16.51 18.90 -2.94
N LEU A 3 16.20 18.04 -3.91
CA LEU A 3 14.84 17.50 -4.09
C LEU A 3 14.53 16.22 -3.31
N TRP A 4 15.55 15.43 -2.94
CA TRP A 4 15.38 14.13 -2.26
C TRP A 4 15.03 14.26 -0.79
N MET A 5 15.80 15.07 -0.07
CA MET A 5 15.65 15.19 1.37
C MET A 5 14.21 15.55 1.74
N PRO A 6 13.56 16.57 1.11
CA PRO A 6 12.19 16.92 1.46
C PRO A 6 11.15 15.81 1.20
N VAL A 7 11.34 14.95 0.19
CA VAL A 7 10.45 13.81 -0.10
C VAL A 7 10.58 12.71 0.96
N THR A 8 11.78 12.57 1.54
CA THR A 8 12.08 11.56 2.57
C THR A 8 11.84 12.03 3.99
N THR A 9 11.71 13.35 4.21
CA THR A 9 11.53 13.97 5.54
C THR A 9 10.23 14.76 5.67
N GLY A 10 9.26 14.49 4.80
CA GLY A 10 7.95 15.14 4.82
C GLY A 10 7.16 14.85 6.09
N HIS A 11 6.50 15.87 6.64
CA HIS A 11 5.57 15.72 7.76
C HIS A 11 4.14 15.83 7.21
N HIS A 12 3.33 14.79 7.44
CA HIS A 12 1.92 14.73 6.97
C HIS A 12 1.76 14.93 5.46
N GLY A 13 2.71 14.43 4.66
CA GLY A 13 2.67 14.51 3.19
C GLY A 13 3.07 15.86 2.60
N ARG A 14 3.55 16.80 3.43
CA ARG A 14 4.17 18.05 2.97
C ARG A 14 5.68 17.99 3.15
N PRO A 15 6.48 18.24 2.09
CA PRO A 15 7.91 18.39 2.23
C PRO A 15 8.23 19.56 3.18
N PRO A 16 9.25 19.46 4.04
CA PRO A 16 9.70 20.58 4.85
C PRO A 16 10.16 21.74 3.97
N GLU A 17 9.95 22.97 4.44
CA GLU A 17 10.57 24.14 3.85
C GLU A 17 12.09 24.02 3.92
N ALA A 18 12.78 24.57 2.91
CA ALA A 18 14.22 24.51 2.84
C ALA A 18 14.83 25.23 4.05
N ILE A 19 15.45 24.47 4.95
CA ILE A 19 16.18 25.02 6.09
C ILE A 19 17.51 25.57 5.55
N GLN A 20 17.69 26.89 5.66
CA GLN A 20 18.89 27.57 5.16
C GLN A 20 20.10 27.38 6.11
N GLU A 21 19.87 27.24 7.42
CA GLU A 21 20.94 27.11 8.42
C GLU A 21 20.66 26.02 9.47
N LEU A 22 21.68 25.21 9.77
CA LEU A 22 21.65 24.13 10.77
C LEU A 22 22.39 24.56 12.04
N ASP A 23 21.87 25.58 12.72
CA ASP A 23 22.56 26.26 13.84
C ASP A 23 22.51 25.49 15.16
N HIS A 24 21.64 24.50 15.26
CA HIS A 24 21.50 23.64 16.43
C HIS A 24 22.49 22.46 16.47
N PHE A 25 23.37 22.34 15.47
CA PHE A 25 24.31 21.23 15.33
C PHE A 25 25.76 21.73 15.29
N ARG A 26 26.65 21.07 16.03
CA ARG A 26 28.09 21.36 15.99
C ARG A 26 28.66 20.88 14.65
N GLN A 27 29.81 21.42 14.26
CA GLN A 27 30.50 20.97 13.05
C GLN A 27 30.79 19.46 13.09
N GLN A 28 31.18 18.93 14.26
CA GLN A 28 31.40 17.50 14.46
C GLN A 28 30.16 16.65 14.17
N ASP A 29 28.96 17.13 14.51
CA ASP A 29 27.71 16.41 14.25
C ASP A 29 27.43 16.36 12.73
N LYS A 30 27.69 17.47 12.04
CA LYS A 30 27.55 17.60 10.58
C LYS A 30 28.52 16.68 9.85
N ASP A 31 29.79 16.64 10.30
CA ASP A 31 30.82 15.78 9.73
C ASP A 31 30.50 14.30 9.96
N ALA A 32 30.05 13.94 11.17
CA ALA A 32 29.63 12.57 11.48
C ALA A 32 28.44 12.10 10.62
N ALA A 33 27.44 12.97 10.42
CA ALA A 33 26.31 12.67 9.55
C ALA A 33 26.75 12.50 8.09
N ARG A 34 27.63 13.37 7.59
CA ARG A 34 28.20 13.27 6.24
C ARG A 34 28.98 11.96 6.05
N ASP A 35 29.86 11.63 6.98
CA ASP A 35 30.66 10.41 6.95
C ASP A 35 29.77 9.17 6.98
N PHE A 36 28.73 9.17 7.80
CA PHE A 36 27.74 8.09 7.83
C PHE A 36 27.05 7.93 6.46
N LEU A 37 26.54 9.02 5.87
CA LEU A 37 25.87 9.00 4.56
C LEU A 37 26.79 8.47 3.46
N LEU A 38 28.06 8.90 3.44
CA LEU A 38 29.05 8.43 2.47
C LEU A 38 29.34 6.93 2.62
N ARG A 39 29.45 6.45 3.86
CA ARG A 39 29.68 5.02 4.15
C ARG A 39 28.49 4.16 3.75
N ILE A 40 27.26 4.55 4.09
CA ILE A 40 26.08 3.75 3.76
C ILE A 40 25.78 3.75 2.26
N LYS A 41 26.17 4.79 1.50
CA LYS A 41 25.96 4.83 0.04
C LYS A 41 26.51 3.59 -0.65
N ALA A 42 27.68 3.11 -0.22
CA ALA A 42 28.31 1.90 -0.78
C ALA A 42 27.51 0.62 -0.50
N LEU A 43 26.63 0.62 0.52
CA LEU A 43 25.81 -0.53 0.91
C LEU A 43 24.54 -0.68 0.06
N PHE A 44 24.20 0.33 -0.76
CA PHE A 44 23.04 0.32 -1.65
C PHE A 44 23.47 0.34 -3.13
N PRO A 45 24.13 -0.72 -3.63
CA PRO A 45 24.70 -0.72 -4.99
C PRO A 45 23.66 -0.65 -6.11
N LEU A 46 22.39 -0.95 -5.80
CA LEU A 46 21.26 -0.87 -6.74
C LEU A 46 20.66 0.54 -6.83
N ILE A 47 21.07 1.47 -5.96
CA ILE A 47 20.61 2.86 -5.98
C ILE A 47 21.65 3.71 -6.69
N THR A 48 21.47 3.85 -8.00
CA THR A 48 22.13 4.91 -8.75
C THR A 48 21.27 6.16 -8.64
N LEU A 49 21.77 7.16 -7.93
CA LEU A 49 21.24 8.51 -8.08
C LEU A 49 21.64 8.96 -9.50
N PRO A 50 20.70 9.34 -10.39
CA PRO A 50 21.01 10.00 -11.66
C PRO A 50 22.13 11.05 -11.53
N GLU A 51 22.82 11.41 -12.60
CA GLU A 51 23.85 12.46 -12.57
C GLU A 51 23.26 13.83 -12.96
N ALA A 52 22.25 13.86 -13.83
CA ALA A 52 21.57 15.08 -14.30
C ALA A 52 20.12 15.15 -13.78
N TRP A 53 19.80 16.21 -13.05
CA TRP A 53 18.49 16.42 -12.38
C TRP A 53 17.96 17.84 -12.50
N ASP A 54 18.83 18.77 -12.89
CA ASP A 54 18.45 20.17 -13.12
C ASP A 54 17.93 20.37 -14.55
N GLU A 55 17.82 19.28 -15.33
CA GLU A 55 17.15 19.25 -16.63
C GLU A 55 15.64 18.99 -16.43
N ASP A 56 14.81 19.70 -17.19
CA ASP A 56 13.34 19.69 -17.04
C ASP A 56 12.75 18.26 -17.08
N GLU A 57 13.30 17.37 -17.90
CA GLU A 57 12.87 15.97 -17.99
C GLU A 57 13.15 15.19 -16.70
N GLY A 58 14.31 15.40 -16.08
CA GLY A 58 14.69 14.76 -14.81
C GLY A 58 13.80 15.21 -13.66
N ILE A 59 13.41 16.49 -13.63
CA ILE A 59 12.47 17.04 -12.63
C ILE A 59 11.09 16.42 -12.81
N ALA A 60 10.57 16.35 -14.04
CA ALA A 60 9.26 15.79 -14.32
C ALA A 60 9.18 14.29 -13.94
N GLN A 61 10.22 13.53 -14.27
CA GLN A 61 10.31 12.12 -13.89
C GLN A 61 10.37 11.95 -12.36
N PHE A 62 11.15 12.77 -11.67
CA PHE A 62 11.24 12.73 -10.21
C PHE A 62 9.90 13.05 -9.54
N GLN A 63 9.16 14.04 -10.03
CA GLN A 63 7.83 14.37 -9.51
C GLN A 63 6.87 13.17 -9.60
N GLN A 64 6.88 12.44 -10.72
CA GLN A 64 6.06 11.23 -10.89
C GLN A 64 6.47 10.11 -9.93
N LEU A 65 7.77 9.92 -9.70
CA LEU A 65 8.30 8.86 -8.83
C LEU A 65 8.31 9.22 -7.34
N SER A 66 8.19 10.50 -7.00
CA SER A 66 8.34 11.02 -5.64
C SER A 66 7.38 10.35 -4.64
N TRP A 67 6.15 10.06 -5.07
CA TRP A 67 5.16 9.35 -4.25
C TRP A 67 5.58 7.92 -3.90
N PHE A 68 6.14 7.19 -4.86
CA PHE A 68 6.62 5.82 -4.64
C PHE A 68 7.87 5.80 -3.76
N ILE A 69 8.79 6.74 -3.97
CA ILE A 69 9.98 6.92 -3.13
C ILE A 69 9.57 7.22 -1.69
N SER A 70 8.65 8.17 -1.50
CA SER A 70 8.15 8.55 -0.18
C SER A 70 7.48 7.36 0.51
N ALA A 71 6.60 6.64 -0.19
CA ALA A 71 5.95 5.44 0.33
C ALA A 71 6.97 4.36 0.73
N ALA A 72 7.98 4.09 -0.10
CA ALA A 72 9.02 3.11 0.19
C ALA A 72 9.83 3.49 1.43
N VAL A 73 10.21 4.77 1.56
CA VAL A 73 10.96 5.29 2.72
C VAL A 73 10.14 5.21 3.99
N VAL A 74 8.86 5.61 3.95
CA VAL A 74 7.95 5.51 5.11
C VAL A 74 7.78 4.07 5.55
N LEU A 75 7.57 3.13 4.62
CA LEU A 75 7.45 1.72 4.94
C LEU A 75 8.75 1.15 5.51
N ALA A 76 9.90 1.55 4.98
CA ALA A 76 11.20 1.14 5.49
C ALA A 76 11.45 1.68 6.91
N ASP A 77 11.13 2.95 7.18
CA ASP A 77 11.25 3.56 8.51
C ASP A 77 10.34 2.89 9.54
N TRP A 78 9.07 2.65 9.19
CA TRP A 78 8.13 1.95 10.07
C TRP A 78 8.58 0.51 10.35
N THR A 79 9.13 -0.17 9.34
CA THR A 79 9.67 -1.53 9.50
C THR A 79 10.91 -1.52 10.40
N GLY A 80 11.85 -0.61 10.15
CA GLY A 80 13.10 -0.47 10.91
C GLY A 80 12.88 -0.02 12.35
N SER A 81 11.80 0.72 12.61
CA SER A 81 11.40 1.16 13.95
C SER A 81 10.76 0.05 14.79
N ALA A 82 10.44 -1.10 14.20
CA ALA A 82 9.85 -2.23 14.91
C ALA A 82 10.90 -2.94 15.78
N SER A 83 10.99 -2.55 17.06
CA SER A 83 11.95 -3.10 18.04
C SER A 83 11.91 -4.62 18.21
N ARG A 84 10.78 -5.26 17.86
CA ARG A 84 10.65 -6.73 17.83
C ARG A 84 11.60 -7.40 16.82
N TYR A 85 11.94 -6.71 15.73
CA TYR A 85 12.91 -7.20 14.72
C TYR A 85 14.25 -6.49 14.83
N PHE A 86 14.24 -5.21 15.19
CA PHE A 86 15.43 -4.37 15.31
C PHE A 86 15.64 -3.93 16.76
N PRO A 87 16.12 -4.82 17.65
CA PRO A 87 16.43 -4.46 19.02
C PRO A 87 17.56 -3.43 19.05
N ARG A 88 17.45 -2.47 19.99
CA ARG A 88 18.43 -1.41 20.16
C ARG A 88 19.78 -1.99 20.56
N THR A 89 20.81 -1.65 19.80
CA THR A 89 22.18 -2.12 20.03
C THR A 89 23.03 -0.93 20.45
N ALA A 90 23.59 -0.97 21.66
CA ALA A 90 24.47 0.08 22.17
C ALA A 90 25.96 -0.22 21.92
N GLU A 91 26.27 -1.45 21.50
CA GLU A 91 27.62 -1.89 21.19
C GLU A 91 28.15 -1.19 19.93
N LYS A 92 29.37 -0.67 20.02
CA LYS A 92 30.06 -0.06 18.87
C LYS A 92 30.56 -1.14 17.93
N MET A 93 30.22 -1.04 16.65
CA MET A 93 30.69 -1.98 15.63
C MET A 93 30.87 -1.28 14.27
N PRO A 94 31.67 -1.87 13.35
CA PRO A 94 31.76 -1.40 11.98
C PRO A 94 30.40 -1.43 11.26
N VAL A 95 30.18 -0.48 10.34
CA VAL A 95 28.91 -0.34 9.61
C VAL A 95 28.60 -1.58 8.78
N ASP A 96 29.62 -2.19 8.16
CA ASP A 96 29.46 -3.38 7.32
C ASP A 96 29.01 -4.59 8.16
N THR A 97 29.54 -4.72 9.38
CA THR A 97 29.14 -5.76 10.33
C THR A 97 27.67 -5.56 10.75
N TYR A 98 27.28 -4.33 11.09
CA TYR A 98 25.90 -4.03 11.44
C TYR A 98 24.95 -4.25 10.26
N TRP A 99 25.36 -3.89 9.05
CA TRP A 99 24.58 -4.03 7.83
C TRP A 99 24.18 -5.48 7.56
N GLN A 100 25.10 -6.44 7.68
CA GLN A 100 24.78 -7.86 7.51
C GLN A 100 23.73 -8.34 8.54
N GLN A 101 23.83 -7.88 9.79
CA GLN A 101 22.81 -8.19 10.80
C GLN A 101 21.46 -7.54 10.48
N ALA A 102 21.47 -6.28 10.01
CA ALA A 102 20.27 -5.55 9.64
C ALA A 102 19.56 -6.19 8.45
N LEU A 103 20.30 -6.68 7.45
CA LEU A 103 19.74 -7.40 6.30
C LEU A 103 19.03 -8.69 6.72
N ALA A 104 19.65 -9.51 7.59
CA ALA A 104 19.03 -10.73 8.10
C ALA A 104 17.75 -10.43 8.89
N LYS A 105 17.77 -9.40 9.74
CA LYS A 105 16.57 -8.92 10.46
C LYS A 105 15.50 -8.40 9.50
N ALA A 106 15.88 -7.65 8.47
CA ALA A 106 14.98 -7.12 7.46
C ALA A 106 14.29 -8.24 6.67
N GLN A 107 15.02 -9.28 6.26
CA GLN A 107 14.44 -10.47 5.59
C GLN A 107 13.33 -11.13 6.41
N THR A 108 13.46 -11.12 7.74
CA THR A 108 12.40 -11.61 8.63
C THR A 108 11.26 -10.59 8.78
N ALA A 109 11.58 -9.30 8.88
CA ALA A 109 10.58 -8.25 9.08
C ALA A 109 9.66 -8.07 7.85
N ILE A 110 10.19 -8.23 6.64
CA ILE A 110 9.42 -8.07 5.40
C ILE A 110 8.38 -9.17 5.19
N THR A 111 8.52 -10.34 5.83
CA THR A 111 7.51 -11.41 5.72
C THR A 111 6.17 -11.02 6.37
N LEU A 112 6.12 -9.92 7.12
CA LEU A 112 4.86 -9.36 7.61
C LEU A 112 4.04 -8.68 6.53
N PHE A 113 4.67 -8.22 5.45
CA PHE A 113 3.91 -7.70 4.33
C PHE A 113 3.16 -8.87 3.68
N PRO A 114 1.84 -8.73 3.46
CA PRO A 114 1.08 -9.78 2.81
C PRO A 114 1.67 -10.04 1.43
N SER A 115 1.85 -11.32 1.10
CA SER A 115 2.27 -11.71 -0.24
C SER A 115 1.25 -11.27 -1.27
N ALA A 116 1.72 -10.99 -2.50
CA ALA A 116 0.82 -10.82 -3.62
C ALA A 116 -0.10 -12.04 -3.71
N THR A 117 -1.39 -11.80 -3.87
CA THR A 117 -2.39 -12.87 -3.94
C THR A 117 -2.84 -13.06 -5.36
N ASN A 118 -3.04 -14.32 -5.73
CA ASN A 118 -3.44 -14.67 -7.07
C ASN A 118 -4.94 -14.44 -7.20
N VAL A 119 -5.33 -13.59 -8.15
CA VAL A 119 -6.74 -13.33 -8.44
C VAL A 119 -7.36 -14.59 -9.04
N SER A 120 -8.60 -14.89 -8.65
CA SER A 120 -9.37 -15.99 -9.26
C SER A 120 -9.79 -15.63 -10.68
N ALA A 121 -9.96 -16.65 -11.53
CA ALA A 121 -10.59 -16.43 -12.84
C ALA A 121 -12.02 -15.91 -12.63
N PHE A 122 -12.45 -14.99 -13.49
CA PHE A 122 -13.84 -14.54 -13.51
C PHE A 122 -14.70 -15.59 -14.22
N THR A 123 -15.53 -16.33 -13.48
CA THR A 123 -16.40 -17.38 -14.03
C THR A 123 -17.87 -16.97 -14.14
N GLY A 124 -18.27 -15.87 -13.49
CA GLY A 124 -19.65 -15.42 -13.46
C GLY A 124 -19.96 -14.61 -12.20
N ILE A 125 -21.15 -14.00 -12.17
CA ILE A 125 -21.63 -13.17 -11.05
C ILE A 125 -21.94 -14.02 -9.81
N GLU A 126 -22.38 -15.26 -10.02
CA GLU A 126 -22.80 -16.22 -9.01
C GLU A 126 -21.67 -16.61 -8.05
N THR A 127 -20.42 -16.55 -8.52
CA THR A 127 -19.23 -16.81 -7.69
C THR A 127 -19.10 -15.78 -6.56
N LEU A 128 -19.40 -14.51 -6.85
CA LEU A 128 -19.36 -13.44 -5.86
C LEU A 128 -20.71 -13.27 -5.14
N PHE A 129 -21.81 -13.50 -5.86
CA PHE A 129 -23.17 -13.27 -5.40
C PHE A 129 -24.10 -14.44 -5.77
N PRO A 130 -24.05 -15.57 -5.03
CA PRO A 130 -24.88 -16.73 -5.31
C PRO A 130 -26.40 -16.47 -5.26
N PHE A 131 -26.81 -15.37 -4.62
CA PHE A 131 -28.21 -14.96 -4.51
C PHE A 131 -28.75 -14.26 -5.76
N ILE A 132 -27.88 -13.87 -6.71
CA ILE A 132 -28.30 -13.23 -7.96
C ILE A 132 -28.59 -14.31 -9.01
N GLN A 133 -29.87 -14.62 -9.20
CA GLN A 133 -30.33 -15.54 -10.24
C GLN A 133 -30.49 -14.86 -11.60
N HIS A 134 -30.91 -13.60 -11.59
CA HIS A 134 -31.10 -12.78 -12.79
C HIS A 134 -30.42 -11.41 -12.58
N PRO A 135 -29.34 -11.10 -13.31
CA PRO A 135 -28.68 -9.82 -13.22
C PRO A 135 -29.64 -8.66 -13.55
N THR A 136 -29.52 -7.55 -12.84
CA THR A 136 -30.19 -6.30 -13.25
C THR A 136 -29.60 -5.78 -14.56
N PRO A 137 -30.31 -4.90 -15.31
CA PRO A 137 -29.77 -4.34 -16.55
C PRO A 137 -28.38 -3.71 -16.39
N LEU A 138 -28.13 -3.02 -15.26
CA LEU A 138 -26.81 -2.45 -14.97
C LEU A 138 -25.74 -3.52 -14.70
N GLN A 139 -26.07 -4.57 -13.95
CA GLN A 139 -25.16 -5.70 -13.71
C GLN A 139 -24.84 -6.45 -15.02
N GLN A 140 -25.84 -6.61 -15.88
CA GLN A 140 -25.67 -7.20 -17.21
C GLN A 140 -24.73 -6.34 -18.05
N LYS A 141 -24.87 -5.01 -18.02
CA LYS A 141 -23.93 -4.10 -18.69
C LYS A 141 -22.51 -4.21 -18.12
N ALA A 142 -22.37 -4.35 -16.81
CA ALA A 142 -21.08 -4.59 -16.17
C ALA A 142 -20.43 -5.93 -16.59
N LEU A 143 -21.22 -6.95 -16.94
CA LEU A 143 -20.72 -8.22 -17.48
C LEU A 143 -20.28 -8.10 -18.95
N GLU A 144 -21.01 -7.32 -19.74
CA GLU A 144 -20.80 -7.19 -21.19
C GLU A 144 -19.75 -6.14 -21.59
N LEU A 145 -19.47 -5.17 -20.72
CA LEU A 145 -18.61 -4.04 -21.04
C LEU A 145 -17.22 -4.52 -21.48
N ASP A 146 -16.68 -3.93 -22.54
CA ASP A 146 -15.29 -4.17 -22.93
C ASP A 146 -14.35 -3.51 -21.92
N ILE A 147 -13.49 -4.32 -21.31
CA ILE A 147 -12.50 -3.89 -20.33
C ILE A 147 -11.07 -4.03 -20.86
N ASN A 148 -10.89 -4.46 -22.11
CA ASN A 148 -9.58 -4.75 -22.70
C ASN A 148 -8.83 -3.50 -23.17
N VAL A 149 -9.37 -2.30 -22.92
CA VAL A 149 -8.70 -1.03 -23.20
C VAL A 149 -7.42 -0.86 -22.36
N ASP A 150 -6.31 -0.53 -23.01
CA ASP A 150 -5.02 -0.30 -22.34
C ASP A 150 -5.04 0.97 -21.46
N GLY A 151 -4.29 0.94 -20.37
CA GLY A 151 -4.13 2.07 -19.45
C GLY A 151 -5.22 2.17 -18.37
N ALA A 152 -5.22 3.32 -17.68
CA ALA A 152 -6.14 3.60 -16.58
C ALA A 152 -7.56 3.87 -17.10
N GLN A 153 -8.56 3.31 -16.44
CA GLN A 153 -9.96 3.38 -16.85
C GLN A 153 -10.83 3.97 -15.73
N LEU A 154 -11.79 4.82 -16.10
CA LEU A 154 -12.79 5.39 -15.19
C LEU A 154 -14.18 4.92 -15.64
N PHE A 155 -14.88 4.24 -14.75
CA PHE A 155 -16.25 3.79 -14.97
C PHE A 155 -17.21 4.60 -14.10
N ILE A 156 -18.25 5.16 -14.71
CA ILE A 156 -19.32 5.89 -14.00
C ILE A 156 -20.61 5.08 -14.18
N LEU A 157 -21.15 4.56 -13.08
CA LEU A 157 -22.36 3.75 -13.07
C LEU A 157 -23.51 4.56 -12.48
N GLU A 158 -24.43 5.00 -13.33
CA GLU A 158 -25.61 5.78 -12.95
C GLU A 158 -26.87 4.94 -13.05
N ASP A 159 -27.60 4.83 -11.95
CA ASP A 159 -28.89 4.14 -11.89
C ASP A 159 -29.62 4.52 -10.59
N VAL A 160 -30.90 4.15 -10.48
CA VAL A 160 -31.73 4.36 -9.28
C VAL A 160 -31.17 3.61 -8.06
N THR A 161 -31.53 4.08 -6.86
CA THR A 161 -31.17 3.39 -5.61
C THR A 161 -31.77 1.99 -5.59
N GLY A 162 -31.01 1.00 -5.13
CA GLY A 162 -31.44 -0.40 -5.12
C GLY A 162 -31.25 -1.18 -6.44
N ALA A 163 -30.84 -0.54 -7.55
CA ALA A 163 -30.63 -1.23 -8.84
C ALA A 163 -29.42 -2.17 -8.90
N GLY A 164 -28.71 -2.38 -7.78
CA GLY A 164 -27.55 -3.27 -7.72
C GLY A 164 -26.23 -2.67 -8.21
N LYS A 165 -26.05 -1.34 -8.06
CA LYS A 165 -24.81 -0.62 -8.45
C LYS A 165 -23.55 -1.17 -7.80
N THR A 166 -23.64 -1.59 -6.54
CA THR A 166 -22.48 -2.13 -5.80
C THR A 166 -22.00 -3.44 -6.41
N GLU A 167 -22.93 -4.33 -6.74
CA GLU A 167 -22.65 -5.61 -7.38
C GLU A 167 -22.12 -5.39 -8.79
N ALA A 168 -22.70 -4.47 -9.56
CA ALA A 168 -22.18 -4.09 -10.87
C ALA A 168 -20.72 -3.57 -10.80
N ALA A 169 -20.40 -2.74 -9.81
CA ALA A 169 -19.03 -2.27 -9.58
C ALA A 169 -18.08 -3.42 -9.18
N LEU A 170 -18.54 -4.37 -8.36
CA LEU A 170 -17.76 -5.54 -7.95
C LEU A 170 -17.50 -6.53 -9.10
N ILE A 171 -18.47 -6.71 -9.99
CA ILE A 171 -18.31 -7.47 -11.23
C ILE A 171 -17.20 -6.83 -12.07
N LEU A 172 -17.27 -5.52 -12.33
CA LEU A 172 -16.25 -4.81 -13.08
C LEU A 172 -14.88 -4.92 -12.41
N ALA A 173 -14.81 -4.74 -11.09
CA ALA A 173 -13.57 -4.86 -10.33
C ALA A 173 -12.95 -6.26 -10.48
N HIS A 174 -13.73 -7.34 -10.30
CA HIS A 174 -13.22 -8.70 -10.44
C HIS A 174 -12.79 -9.01 -11.87
N ARG A 175 -13.54 -8.56 -12.89
CA ARG A 175 -13.15 -8.71 -14.30
C ARG A 175 -11.82 -8.00 -14.60
N LEU A 176 -11.63 -6.77 -14.10
CA LEU A 176 -10.38 -6.02 -14.24
C LEU A 176 -9.22 -6.72 -13.52
N MET A 177 -9.46 -7.22 -12.31
CA MET A 177 -8.46 -7.98 -11.56
C MET A 177 -8.07 -9.27 -12.29
N ALA A 178 -9.06 -10.03 -12.79
CA ALA A 178 -8.83 -11.27 -13.53
C ALA A 178 -8.11 -11.05 -14.87
N ALA A 179 -8.28 -9.87 -15.48
CA ALA A 179 -7.54 -9.44 -16.66
C ALA A 179 -6.14 -8.87 -16.35
N GLY A 180 -5.67 -8.96 -15.09
CA GLY A 180 -4.36 -8.49 -14.67
C GLY A 180 -4.23 -6.96 -14.57
N LYS A 181 -5.34 -6.22 -14.62
CA LYS A 181 -5.36 -4.74 -14.56
C LYS A 181 -5.40 -4.20 -13.14
N ALA A 182 -5.64 -5.05 -12.14
CA ALA A 182 -5.61 -4.73 -10.72
C ALA A 182 -5.30 -5.97 -9.89
N GLN A 183 -4.82 -5.77 -8.66
CA GLN A 183 -4.51 -6.86 -7.71
C GLN A 183 -5.35 -6.79 -6.42
N GLY A 184 -6.25 -5.81 -6.33
CA GLY A 184 -7.07 -5.56 -5.16
C GLY A 184 -8.04 -4.42 -5.40
N LEU A 185 -8.81 -4.08 -4.36
CA LEU A 185 -9.85 -3.06 -4.43
C LEU A 185 -9.90 -2.21 -3.16
N TYR A 186 -10.38 -0.99 -3.31
CA TYR A 186 -10.66 -0.07 -2.21
C TYR A 186 -12.09 0.47 -2.35
N PHE A 187 -12.88 0.34 -1.28
CA PHE A 187 -14.23 0.90 -1.22
C PHE A 187 -14.22 2.26 -0.52
N GLY A 188 -14.32 3.33 -1.31
CA GLY A 188 -14.55 4.68 -0.79
C GLY A 188 -16.01 4.87 -0.41
N LEU A 189 -16.32 4.84 0.88
CA LEU A 189 -17.68 4.97 1.39
C LEU A 189 -17.86 6.27 2.19
N PRO A 190 -19.02 6.94 2.09
CA PRO A 190 -19.21 8.29 2.62
C PRO A 190 -19.28 8.33 4.15
N THR A 191 -19.63 7.22 4.81
CA THR A 191 -19.82 7.17 6.26
C THR A 191 -19.34 5.85 6.86
N MET A 192 -19.07 5.83 8.16
CA MET A 192 -18.72 4.59 8.88
C MET A 192 -19.86 3.55 8.85
N ALA A 193 -21.12 3.99 8.93
CA ALA A 193 -22.26 3.07 8.89
C ALA A 193 -22.34 2.33 7.55
N THR A 194 -22.10 3.05 6.43
CA THR A 194 -22.04 2.43 5.11
C THR A 194 -20.80 1.55 4.93
N ALA A 195 -19.66 1.92 5.52
CA ALA A 195 -18.46 1.08 5.59
C ALA A 195 -18.69 -0.25 6.32
N ASN A 196 -19.33 -0.21 7.49
CA ASN A 196 -19.67 -1.41 8.27
C ASN A 196 -20.60 -2.34 7.47
N ALA A 197 -21.67 -1.79 6.90
CA ALA A 197 -22.61 -2.56 6.10
C ALA A 197 -21.94 -3.21 4.89
N MET A 198 -21.04 -2.50 4.21
CA MET A 198 -20.28 -3.07 3.09
C MET A 198 -19.24 -4.09 3.53
N PHE A 199 -18.59 -3.90 4.68
CA PHE A 199 -17.65 -4.89 5.23
C PHE A 199 -18.35 -6.22 5.49
N GLU A 200 -19.53 -6.20 6.11
CA GLU A 200 -20.33 -7.41 6.37
C GLU A 200 -20.68 -8.17 5.08
N ARG A 201 -20.98 -7.44 4.01
CA ARG A 201 -21.27 -7.99 2.68
C ARG A 201 -20.01 -8.57 2.03
N MET A 202 -18.91 -7.83 2.08
CA MET A 202 -17.63 -8.26 1.50
C MET A 202 -17.01 -9.42 2.26
N ALA A 203 -17.15 -9.50 3.59
CA ALA A 203 -16.59 -10.57 4.42
C ALA A 203 -17.01 -11.98 3.96
N ASN A 204 -18.15 -12.10 3.27
CA ASN A 204 -18.63 -13.36 2.71
C ASN A 204 -18.11 -13.65 1.28
N ALA A 205 -17.82 -12.61 0.48
CA ALA A 205 -17.54 -12.73 -0.95
C ALA A 205 -16.08 -12.46 -1.32
N TRP A 206 -15.31 -11.78 -0.46
CA TRP A 206 -13.98 -11.28 -0.81
C TRP A 206 -12.98 -12.40 -1.10
N LEU A 207 -13.09 -13.56 -0.43
CA LEU A 207 -12.24 -14.72 -0.71
C LEU A 207 -12.46 -15.24 -2.13
N ALA A 208 -13.66 -15.12 -2.68
CA ALA A 208 -13.99 -15.59 -4.02
C ALA A 208 -13.33 -14.75 -5.14
N LEU A 209 -12.79 -13.56 -4.81
CA LEU A 209 -11.97 -12.75 -5.73
C LEU A 209 -10.56 -13.34 -5.95
N TYR A 210 -10.14 -14.29 -5.13
CA TYR A 210 -8.78 -14.84 -5.13
C TYR A 210 -8.80 -16.36 -5.21
N GLN A 211 -7.66 -16.94 -5.59
CA GLN A 211 -7.50 -18.39 -5.62
C GLN A 211 -7.63 -19.00 -4.20
N PRO A 212 -8.14 -20.23 -4.05
CA PRO A 212 -8.40 -20.84 -2.73
C PRO A 212 -7.17 -20.97 -1.80
N ASP A 213 -5.97 -21.04 -2.37
CA ASP A 213 -4.69 -21.11 -1.66
C ASP A 213 -4.13 -19.73 -1.27
N SER A 214 -4.75 -18.65 -1.76
CA SER A 214 -4.35 -17.28 -1.45
C SER A 214 -4.81 -16.88 -0.05
N ARG A 215 -4.05 -15.98 0.58
CA ARG A 215 -4.38 -15.37 1.87
C ARG A 215 -4.49 -13.86 1.73
N PRO A 216 -5.55 -13.35 1.08
CA PRO A 216 -5.63 -11.93 0.82
C PRO A 216 -5.91 -11.20 2.15
N SER A 217 -5.75 -9.89 2.17
CA SER A 217 -6.08 -9.07 3.34
C SER A 217 -7.42 -8.38 3.15
N LEU A 218 -8.30 -8.43 4.15
CA LEU A 218 -9.50 -7.59 4.21
C LEU A 218 -9.35 -6.57 5.34
N ILE A 219 -9.41 -5.28 5.01
CA ILE A 219 -9.15 -4.19 5.95
C ILE A 219 -10.37 -3.28 6.03
N LEU A 220 -10.80 -2.98 7.26
CA LEU A 220 -11.72 -1.88 7.54
C LEU A 220 -10.92 -0.64 7.98
N ALA A 221 -10.81 0.34 7.09
CA ALA A 221 -9.93 1.50 7.25
C ALA A 221 -10.68 2.75 7.77
N HIS A 222 -11.28 2.68 8.96
CA HIS A 222 -11.78 3.87 9.67
C HIS A 222 -11.54 3.79 11.19
N SER A 223 -11.64 4.93 11.87
CA SER A 223 -11.20 5.15 13.26
C SER A 223 -11.91 4.30 14.33
N ALA A 224 -13.08 3.73 14.02
CA ALA A 224 -13.89 2.92 14.94
C ALA A 224 -13.83 1.40 14.68
N ARG A 225 -12.94 0.93 13.79
CA ARG A 225 -12.86 -0.49 13.37
C ARG A 225 -12.72 -1.52 14.52
N ARG A 226 -12.19 -1.10 15.68
CA ARG A 226 -11.92 -1.98 16.82
C ARG A 226 -13.19 -2.43 17.56
N LEU A 227 -14.32 -1.77 17.30
CA LEU A 227 -15.61 -2.01 17.94
C LEU A 227 -16.51 -3.01 17.19
N MET A 228 -16.07 -3.56 16.05
CA MET A 228 -16.82 -4.60 15.34
C MET A 228 -16.30 -5.99 15.69
N ASP A 229 -17.14 -6.78 16.36
CA ASP A 229 -16.84 -8.17 16.73
C ASP A 229 -16.50 -9.04 15.51
N ARG A 230 -17.14 -8.78 14.36
CA ARG A 230 -16.87 -9.51 13.12
C ARG A 230 -15.51 -9.19 12.48
N PHE A 231 -15.02 -7.96 12.64
CA PHE A 231 -13.64 -7.64 12.26
C PHE A 231 -12.66 -8.41 13.14
N GLN A 232 -12.93 -8.50 14.45
CA GLN A 232 -12.12 -9.28 15.37
C GLN A 232 -12.18 -10.79 15.06
N SER A 233 -13.32 -11.34 14.64
CA SER A 233 -13.45 -12.76 14.29
C SER A 233 -12.75 -13.13 12.97
N VAL A 234 -12.81 -12.27 11.94
CA VAL A 234 -12.01 -12.46 10.71
C VAL A 234 -10.50 -12.36 11.01
N ASN A 235 -10.10 -11.52 11.98
CA ASN A 235 -8.70 -11.44 12.42
C ASN A 235 -8.19 -12.72 13.11
N LEU A 236 -9.08 -13.50 13.74
CA LEU A 236 -8.70 -14.74 14.44
C LEU A 236 -8.43 -15.93 13.48
N VAL A 237 -8.86 -15.85 12.22
CA VAL A 237 -8.69 -16.93 11.22
C VAL A 237 -7.31 -16.89 10.53
N GLY A 238 -6.35 -16.12 11.07
CA GLY A 238 -4.93 -16.24 10.69
C GLY A 238 -4.44 -15.23 9.64
N HIS A 239 -5.02 -14.03 9.62
CA HIS A 239 -4.55 -12.94 8.77
C HIS A 239 -3.58 -12.03 9.52
N SER A 240 -2.32 -11.97 9.08
CA SER A 240 -1.29 -11.08 9.61
C SER A 240 -1.66 -9.62 9.32
N PHE A 241 -1.66 -8.75 10.33
CA PHE A 241 -1.83 -7.30 10.09
C PHE A 241 -0.69 -6.43 10.61
N TRP A 242 -0.36 -5.46 9.76
CA TRP A 242 0.53 -4.34 9.97
C TRP A 242 -0.14 -3.23 10.79
N TYR A 243 0.42 -2.91 11.95
CA TYR A 243 -0.10 -1.86 12.84
C TYR A 243 0.44 -0.49 12.44
N GLY A 244 -0.16 0.14 11.43
CA GLY A 244 0.03 1.57 11.19
C GLY A 244 -0.75 2.37 12.22
N ARG A 245 -0.08 2.90 13.26
CA ARG A 245 -0.65 3.95 14.10
C ARG A 245 -0.70 5.23 13.26
N THR A 246 -1.85 5.55 12.70
CA THR A 246 -2.18 6.95 12.43
C THR A 246 -2.32 7.63 13.78
N ARG A 247 -1.34 8.45 14.15
CA ARG A 247 -1.54 9.47 15.18
C ARG A 247 -2.35 10.61 14.58
#